data_AF-A0A392SJR2-F1
#
_entry.id   AF-A0A392SJR2-F1
#
_cell.length_a   1.000
_cell.length_b   1.000
_cell.length_c   1.000
_cell.angle_alpha   90.00
_cell.angle_beta   90.00
_cell.angle_gamma   90.00
#
_symmetry.space_group_name_H-M   'P 1'
#
loop_
_entity.id
_entity.type
_entity.pdbx_description
1 polymer ?
#
loop_
_entity_poly.entity_id
_entity_poly.type
_entity_poly.pdbx_seq_one_letter_code
_entity_poly.pdbx_strand_id
1 'polypeptide(L)'
;PKTEATLEAITQGKDESLRSYIERFNKEAVQVKTTDKMKKYLLEYGLRPRSDFAKAVGIESPATLDVVLYKARAYIQYEERETANNARASRAEDSSAPCESS
;
A
#
# COMPACT_ATOMS: atom_id res chain seq x y z
N PRO A 1 -9.71 25.47 0.55
CA PRO A 1 -8.59 24.93 1.36
C PRO A 1 -8.81 23.43 1.62
N LYS A 2 -7.78 22.59 1.41
CA LYS A 2 -7.86 21.17 1.77
C LYS A 2 -7.70 21.01 3.28
N THR A 3 -8.42 20.06 3.86
CA THR A 3 -8.53 19.87 5.31
C THR A 3 -8.18 18.44 5.71
N GLU A 4 -8.16 18.15 7.01
CA GLU A 4 -7.98 16.79 7.53
C GLU A 4 -9.03 15.81 7.00
N ALA A 5 -10.27 16.27 6.80
CA ALA A 5 -11.34 15.49 6.18
C ALA A 5 -10.98 15.02 4.74
N THR A 6 -10.16 15.79 4.01
CA THR A 6 -9.65 15.38 2.70
C THR A 6 -8.72 14.17 2.82
N LEU A 7 -7.91 14.09 3.87
CA LEU A 7 -7.01 12.96 4.11
C LEU A 7 -7.76 11.75 4.68
N GLU A 8 -8.72 11.98 5.57
CA GLU A 8 -9.55 10.93 6.15
C GLU A 8 -10.36 10.17 5.10
N ALA A 9 -10.82 10.87 4.05
CA ALA A 9 -11.51 10.24 2.92
C ALA A 9 -10.61 9.32 2.07
N ILE A 10 -9.28 9.38 2.22
CA ILE A 10 -8.34 8.56 1.46
C ILE A 10 -8.17 7.22 2.18
N THR A 11 -8.94 6.25 1.72
CA THR A 11 -8.85 4.85 2.16
C THR A 11 -8.25 3.98 1.06
N GLN A 12 -7.50 2.95 1.46
CA GLN A 12 -6.90 1.97 0.56
C GLN A 12 -8.00 1.02 0.06
N GLY A 13 -8.19 1.00 -1.25
CA GLY A 13 -9.17 0.12 -1.91
C GLY A 13 -8.85 -1.37 -1.72
N LYS A 14 -9.87 -2.22 -1.91
CA LYS A 14 -9.74 -3.69 -1.79
C LYS A 14 -8.63 -4.26 -2.66
N ASP A 15 -8.55 -3.80 -3.90
CA ASP A 15 -7.60 -4.27 -4.91
C ASP A 15 -6.49 -3.23 -5.20
N GLU A 16 -6.41 -2.18 -4.38
CA GLU A 16 -5.41 -1.13 -4.54
C GLU A 16 -4.07 -1.55 -3.92
N SER A 17 -2.99 -1.37 -4.69
CA SER A 17 -1.62 -1.58 -4.22
C SER A 17 -1.25 -0.59 -3.10
N LEU A 18 -0.29 -0.97 -2.25
CA LEU A 18 0.21 -0.03 -1.24
C LEU A 18 0.82 1.22 -1.87
N ARG A 19 1.50 1.08 -3.02
CA ARG A 19 2.09 2.22 -3.75
C ARG A 19 1.03 3.25 -4.14
N SER A 20 -0.03 2.81 -4.82
CA SER A 20 -1.09 3.71 -5.30
C SER A 20 -1.77 4.44 -4.14
N TYR A 21 -2.01 3.75 -3.04
CA TYR A 21 -2.57 4.35 -1.84
C TYR A 21 -1.65 5.45 -1.26
N ILE A 22 -0.37 5.14 -1.04
CA ILE A 22 0.61 6.07 -0.48
C ILE A 22 0.80 7.30 -1.38
N GLU A 23 0.77 7.12 -2.71
CA GLU A 23 0.85 8.23 -3.68
C GLU A 23 -0.37 9.16 -3.59
N ARG A 24 -1.60 8.61 -3.54
CA ARG A 24 -2.82 9.41 -3.35
C ARG A 24 -2.79 10.17 -2.04
N PHE A 25 -2.41 9.50 -0.95
CA PHE A 25 -2.32 10.10 0.37
C PHE A 25 -1.30 11.26 0.38
N ASN A 26 -0.07 11.02 -0.08
CA ASN A 26 0.99 12.04 -0.06
C ASN A 26 0.66 13.25 -0.92
N LYS A 27 0.02 13.06 -2.08
CA LYS A 27 -0.41 14.15 -2.97
C LYS A 27 -1.35 15.13 -2.28
N GLU A 28 -2.23 14.62 -1.42
CA GLU A 28 -3.16 15.44 -0.65
C GLU A 28 -2.50 15.98 0.62
N ALA A 29 -1.69 15.17 1.30
CA ALA A 29 -1.03 15.51 2.57
C ALA A 29 -0.05 16.69 2.47
N VAL A 30 0.58 16.91 1.31
CA VAL A 30 1.44 18.09 1.09
C VAL A 30 0.65 19.40 0.99
N GLN A 31 -0.65 19.34 0.70
CA GLN A 31 -1.52 20.50 0.56
C GLN A 31 -2.32 20.82 1.84
N VAL A 32 -2.38 19.86 2.78
CA VAL A 32 -3.10 20.02 4.05
C VAL A 32 -2.16 20.53 5.13
N LYS A 33 -2.50 21.69 5.70
CA LYS A 33 -1.78 22.31 6.83
C LYS A 33 -2.22 21.68 8.15
N THR A 34 -1.68 20.51 8.46
CA THR A 34 -1.84 19.82 9.76
C THR A 34 -0.50 19.21 10.21
N THR A 35 -0.48 18.66 11.43
CA THR A 35 0.70 18.03 12.04
C THR A 35 1.03 16.68 11.41
N ASP A 36 2.31 16.31 11.43
CA ASP A 36 2.73 14.98 10.95
C ASP A 36 2.17 13.85 11.82
N LYS A 37 1.90 14.11 13.10
CA LYS A 37 1.19 13.17 13.98
C LYS A 37 -0.22 12.88 13.46
N MET A 38 -0.95 13.91 13.01
CA MET A 38 -2.28 13.73 12.43
C MET A 38 -2.21 13.04 11.07
N LYS A 39 -1.26 13.44 10.20
CA LYS A 39 -1.06 12.77 8.91
C LYS A 39 -0.72 11.29 9.09
N LYS A 40 0.14 10.96 10.05
CA LYS A 40 0.44 9.57 10.42
C LYS A 40 -0.82 8.82 10.82
N TYR A 41 -1.61 9.37 11.74
CA TYR A 41 -2.85 8.75 12.18
C TYR A 41 -3.80 8.47 11.00
N LEU A 42 -4.01 9.45 10.12
CA LEU A 42 -4.90 9.32 8.97
C LEU A 42 -4.37 8.36 7.90
N LEU A 43 -3.05 8.30 7.71
CA LEU A 43 -2.41 7.30 6.84
C LEU A 43 -2.65 5.89 7.38
N GLU A 44 -2.41 5.66 8.67
CA GLU A 44 -2.62 4.35 9.30
C GLU A 44 -4.09 3.95 9.31
N TYR A 45 -4.98 4.91 9.56
CA TYR A 45 -6.43 4.73 9.52
C TYR A 45 -6.93 4.35 8.14
N GLY A 46 -6.39 4.95 7.09
CA GLY A 46 -6.78 4.68 5.72
C GLY A 46 -6.26 3.35 5.16
N LEU A 47 -5.39 2.62 5.86
CA LEU A 47 -4.88 1.33 5.38
C LEU A 47 -5.97 0.27 5.28
N ARG A 48 -5.85 -0.60 4.27
CA ARG A 48 -6.79 -1.73 4.11
C ARG A 48 -6.66 -2.66 5.31
N PRO A 49 -7.76 -2.94 6.04
CA PRO A 49 -7.71 -3.84 7.19
C PRO A 49 -7.13 -5.20 6.81
N ARG A 50 -6.28 -5.74 7.68
CA ARG A 50 -5.61 -7.04 7.51
C ARG A 50 -4.64 -7.13 6.31
N SER A 51 -4.32 -6.04 5.62
CA SER A 51 -3.14 -6.01 4.76
C SER A 51 -1.87 -6.26 5.58
N ASP A 52 -0.83 -6.82 4.98
CA ASP A 52 0.39 -7.15 5.73
C ASP A 52 1.09 -5.89 6.26
N PHE A 53 1.03 -4.80 5.50
CA PHE A 53 1.52 -3.51 5.97
C PHE A 53 0.71 -2.97 7.15
N ALA A 54 -0.63 -3.05 7.12
CA ALA A 54 -1.47 -2.64 8.25
C ALA A 54 -1.17 -3.45 9.52
N LYS A 55 -0.96 -4.77 9.39
CA LYS A 55 -0.55 -5.62 10.52
C LYS A 55 0.80 -5.18 11.09
N ALA A 56 1.80 -5.00 10.21
CA ALA A 56 3.14 -4.61 10.63
C ALA A 56 3.17 -3.26 11.35
N VAL A 57 2.47 -2.26 10.82
CA VAL A 57 2.36 -0.94 11.43
C VAL A 57 1.61 -1.00 12.76
N GLY A 58 0.56 -1.83 12.88
CA GLY A 58 -0.16 -2.03 14.13
C GLY A 58 0.66 -2.73 15.22
N ILE A 59 1.54 -3.67 14.84
CA ILE A 59 2.43 -4.39 15.77
C ILE A 59 3.58 -3.50 16.22
N GLU A 60 4.27 -2.88 15.26
CA GLU A 60 5.50 -2.13 15.54
C GLU A 60 5.23 -0.73 16.08
N SER A 61 4.02 -0.21 15.91
CA SER A 61 3.59 1.13 16.32
C SER A 61 4.66 2.21 16.06
N PRO A 62 5.03 2.48 14.80
CA PRO A 62 6.01 3.50 14.44
C PRO A 62 5.75 4.83 15.15
N ALA A 63 6.81 5.54 15.56
CA ALA A 63 6.66 6.79 16.30
C ALA A 63 6.30 7.98 15.41
N THR A 64 6.80 8.02 14.17
CA THR A 64 6.69 9.19 13.27
C THR A 64 6.17 8.81 11.89
N LEU A 65 5.65 9.79 11.16
CA LEU A 65 5.20 9.62 9.77
C LEU A 65 6.33 9.11 8.87
N ASP A 66 7.55 9.65 9.00
CA ASP A 66 8.70 9.21 8.22
C ASP A 66 9.04 7.74 8.41
N VAL A 67 8.92 7.21 9.64
CA VAL A 67 9.16 5.77 9.89
C VAL A 67 8.10 4.92 9.19
N VAL A 68 6.84 5.35 9.19
CA VAL A 68 5.77 4.66 8.44
C VAL A 68 6.07 4.67 6.95
N LEU A 69 6.42 5.82 6.38
CA LEU A 69 6.72 5.97 4.95
C LEU A 69 7.99 5.20 4.53
N TYR A 70 9.01 5.16 5.38
CA TYR A 70 10.22 4.35 5.15
C TYR A 70 9.87 2.87 5.04
N LYS A 71 9.05 2.34 5.96
CA LYS A 71 8.59 0.96 5.92
C LYS A 71 7.71 0.67 4.71
N ALA A 72 6.82 1.60 4.35
CA ALA A 72 5.97 1.44 3.18
C ALA A 72 6.78 1.15 1.92
N ARG A 73 7.95 1.79 1.75
CA ARG A 73 8.85 1.51 0.60
C ARG A 73 9.32 0.06 0.56
N ALA A 74 9.66 -0.54 1.70
CA ALA A 74 10.07 -1.94 1.76
C ALA A 74 8.92 -2.89 1.40
N TYR A 75 7.70 -2.61 1.89
CA TYR A 75 6.52 -3.40 1.58
C TYR A 75 6.07 -3.24 0.11
N ILE A 76 6.17 -2.03 -0.45
CA ILE A 76 5.93 -1.79 -1.87
C ILE A 76 6.86 -2.64 -2.74
N GLN A 77 8.15 -2.68 -2.42
CA GLN A 77 9.11 -3.52 -3.14
C GLN A 77 8.81 -5.01 -2.99
N TYR A 78 8.33 -5.43 -1.82
CA TYR A 78 7.90 -6.81 -1.60
C TYR A 78 6.67 -7.18 -2.44
N GLU A 79 5.59 -6.37 -2.39
CA GLU A 79 4.37 -6.59 -3.18
C GLU A 79 4.68 -6.68 -4.69
N GLU A 80 5.57 -5.82 -5.19
CA GLU A 80 5.98 -5.82 -6.60
C GLU A 80 6.80 -7.04 -6.99
N ARG A 81 7.70 -7.49 -6.11
CA ARG A 81 8.46 -8.72 -6.33
C ARG A 81 7.54 -9.93 -6.41
N GLU A 82 6.59 -10.06 -5.48
CA GLU A 82 5.63 -11.15 -5.46
C GLU A 82 4.73 -11.13 -6.70
N THR A 83 4.25 -9.95 -7.08
CA THR A 83 3.43 -9.79 -8.30
C THR A 83 4.21 -10.20 -9.55
N ALA A 84 5.47 -9.77 -9.67
CA ALA A 84 6.33 -10.15 -10.79
C ALA A 84 6.65 -11.65 -10.81
N ASN A 85 6.84 -12.26 -9.63
CA ASN A 85 7.09 -13.69 -9.51
C ASN A 85 5.86 -14.51 -9.92
N ASN A 86 4.67 -14.12 -9.46
CA ASN A 86 3.41 -14.76 -9.82
C ASN A 86 3.10 -14.64 -11.33
N ALA A 87 3.40 -13.49 -11.93
CA ALA A 87 3.26 -13.28 -13.38
C ALA A 87 4.23 -14.15 -14.21
N ARG A 88 5.39 -14.51 -13.65
CA ARG A 88 6.33 -15.45 -14.30
C ARG A 88 5.88 -16.90 -14.16
N ALA A 89 5.41 -17.28 -12.97
CA ALA A 89 4.90 -18.63 -12.71
C ALA A 89 3.71 -18.96 -13.62
N SER A 90 2.72 -18.07 -13.69
CA SER A 90 1.55 -18.24 -14.56
C SER A 90 1.90 -18.40 -16.05
N ARG A 91 2.90 -17.67 -16.56
CA ARG A 91 3.39 -17.85 -17.95
C ARG A 91 4.09 -19.19 -18.19
N ALA A 92 4.79 -19.71 -17.19
CA ALA A 92 5.46 -21.00 -17.29
C ALA A 92 4.46 -22.17 -17.28
N GLU A 93 3.37 -22.04 -16.51
CA GLU A 93 2.29 -23.03 -16.47
C GLU A 93 1.44 -23.04 -17.74
N ASP A 94 1.16 -21.87 -18.34
CA ASP A 94 0.45 -21.78 -19.63
C ASP A 94 1.26 -22.40 -20.79
N SER A 95 2.59 -22.42 -20.66
CA SER A 95 3.50 -23.00 -21.66
C SER A 95 3.65 -24.53 -21.53
N SER A 96 3.15 -25.14 -20.45
CA SER A 96 3.30 -26.58 -20.18
C SER A 96 2.01 -27.39 -20.35
N ALA A 97 0.91 -26.77 -20.83
CA ALA A 97 -0.30 -27.51 -21.21
C ALA A 97 -0.01 -28.42 -22.42
N PRO A 98 -0.22 -29.75 -22.32
CA PRO A 98 0.02 -30.66 -23.44
C PRO A 98 -0.98 -30.40 -24.56
N CYS A 99 -0.47 -30.36 -25.79
CA CYS A 99 -1.27 -30.49 -27.00
C CYS A 99 -1.87 -31.91 -27.03
N GLU A 100 -3.00 -32.12 -26.37
CA GLU A 100 -3.83 -33.29 -26.62
C GLU A 100 -4.64 -33.02 -27.89
N SER A 101 -4.20 -33.58 -29.00
CA SER A 101 -5.02 -33.71 -30.20
C SER A 101 -4.64 -35.01 -30.92
N SER A 102 -5.57 -35.95 -30.75
CA SER A 102 -6.04 -37.06 -31.60
C SER A 102 -5.16 -37.59 -32.73
#